data_AF-A0A519FGG7-F1
#
_entry.id   AF-A0A519FGG7-F1
#
_cell.length_a   1.000
_cell.length_b   1.000
_cell.length_c   1.000
_cell.angle_alpha   90.00
_cell.angle_beta   90.00
_cell.angle_gamma   90.00
#
_symmetry.space_group_name_H-M   'P 1'
#
loop_
_entity.id
_entity.type
_entity.pdbx_description
1 polymer ?
#
loop_
_entity_poly.entity_id
_entity_poly.type
_entity_poly.pdbx_seq_one_letter_code
_entity_poly.pdbx_strand_id
1 'polypeptide(L)'
;MSLTVRLIVASLAVLLAACSSTPPPAPRKVVYRPVVSAPPQFSSPLADDVLLRAIGLVGTPYRWGGNTPDSGFDCSGLIGYVYHDAAGITLPRSTREMITLRGPDIDR
;
A
#
# COMPACT_ATOMS: atom_id res chain seq x y z
N MET A 1 -39.39 9.49 -20.11
CA MET A 1 -38.60 8.25 -19.97
C MET A 1 -39.46 7.21 -19.28
N SER A 2 -39.78 6.10 -19.95
CA SER A 2 -40.68 5.07 -19.43
C SER A 2 -40.16 4.47 -18.11
N LEU A 3 -41.06 4.09 -17.20
CA LEU A 3 -40.74 3.39 -15.94
C LEU A 3 -39.88 2.16 -16.19
N THR A 4 -40.10 1.46 -17.31
CA THR A 4 -39.30 0.31 -17.74
C THR A 4 -37.83 0.66 -18.00
N VAL A 5 -37.54 1.81 -18.60
CA VAL A 5 -36.16 2.25 -18.87
C VAL A 5 -35.43 2.57 -17.57
N ARG A 6 -36.11 3.18 -16.59
CA ARG A 6 -35.53 3.47 -15.26
C ARG A 6 -35.23 2.18 -14.49
N LEU A 7 -36.11 1.18 -14.57
CA LEU A 7 -35.89 -0.12 -13.95
C LEU A 7 -34.69 -0.84 -14.58
N ILE A 8 -34.58 -0.87 -15.91
CA ILE A 8 -33.44 -1.51 -16.60
C ILE A 8 -32.10 -0.86 -16.21
N VAL A 9 -32.04 0.47 -16.19
CA VAL A 9 -30.81 1.21 -15.83
C VAL A 9 -30.42 0.96 -14.37
N ALA A 10 -31.39 0.94 -13.45
CA ALA A 10 -31.13 0.66 -12.04
C ALA A 10 -30.62 -0.79 -11.84
N SER A 11 -31.24 -1.78 -12.48
CA SER A 11 -30.81 -3.18 -12.43
C SER A 11 -29.38 -3.35 -12.94
N LEU A 12 -29.05 -2.71 -14.06
CA LEU A 12 -27.73 -2.78 -14.67
C LEU A 12 -26.67 -2.16 -13.74
N ALA A 13 -26.95 -1.00 -13.15
CA ALA A 13 -26.04 -0.34 -12.20
C ALA A 13 -25.76 -1.22 -10.96
N VAL A 14 -26.79 -1.90 -10.42
CA VAL A 14 -26.64 -2.83 -9.29
C VAL A 14 -25.79 -4.04 -9.67
N LEU A 15 -25.99 -4.61 -10.87
CA LEU A 15 -25.21 -5.75 -11.37
C LEU A 15 -23.73 -5.40 -11.57
N LEU A 16 -23.41 -4.19 -12.03
CA LEU A 16 -22.01 -3.74 -12.19
C LEU A 16 -21.30 -3.48 -10.85
N ALA A 17 -22.03 -3.07 -9.81
CA ALA A 17 -21.45 -2.80 -8.49
C ALA A 17 -21.14 -4.09 -7.68
N ALA A 18 -21.73 -5.23 -8.07
CA ALA A 18 -21.63 -6.47 -7.30
C ALA A 18 -20.23 -7.11 -7.28
N CYS A 19 -19.32 -6.72 -8.19
CA CYS A 19 -17.97 -7.30 -8.29
C CYS A 19 -16.89 -6.54 -7.52
N SER A 20 -17.16 -5.35 -6.95
CA SER A 20 -16.11 -4.54 -6.31
C SER A 20 -15.87 -4.86 -4.82
N SER A 21 -16.77 -5.62 -4.18
CA SER A 21 -16.69 -5.90 -2.74
C SER A 21 -16.23 -7.33 -2.47
N THR A 22 -14.92 -7.55 -2.55
CA THR A 22 -14.31 -8.75 -1.94
C THR A 22 -13.85 -8.42 -0.51
N PRO A 23 -14.38 -9.10 0.52
CA PRO A 23 -13.91 -8.94 1.90
C PRO A 23 -12.40 -9.19 1.98
N PRO A 24 -11.65 -8.43 2.79
CA PRO A 24 -10.25 -8.74 3.01
C PRO A 24 -10.13 -10.15 3.62
N PRO A 25 -9.14 -10.97 3.20
CA PRO A 25 -8.80 -12.17 3.93
C PRO A 25 -8.44 -11.79 5.38
N ALA A 26 -8.90 -12.59 6.34
CA ALA A 26 -8.62 -12.35 7.74
C ALA A 26 -7.09 -12.24 7.98
N PRO A 27 -6.63 -11.31 8.83
CA PRO A 27 -5.21 -11.14 9.08
C PRO A 27 -4.62 -12.45 9.61
N ARG A 28 -3.67 -13.01 8.87
CA ARG A 28 -2.92 -14.20 9.30
C ARG A 28 -2.09 -13.79 10.51
N LYS A 29 -2.19 -14.52 11.63
CA LYS A 29 -1.31 -14.31 12.79
C LYS A 29 0.14 -14.52 12.37
N VAL A 30 0.88 -13.43 12.19
CA VAL A 30 2.33 -13.48 11.95
C VAL A 30 3.01 -13.60 13.32
N VAL A 31 3.63 -14.74 13.57
CA VAL A 31 4.50 -14.90 14.74
C VAL A 31 5.84 -14.24 14.38
N TYR A 32 6.05 -13.01 14.85
CA TYR A 32 7.34 -12.36 14.74
C TYR A 32 8.33 -13.10 15.66
N ARG A 33 9.32 -13.77 15.07
CA ARG A 33 10.54 -14.15 15.80
C ARG A 33 11.43 -12.92 15.82
N PRO A 34 11.86 -12.41 16.99
CA PRO A 34 12.80 -11.31 17.02
C PRO A 34 14.12 -11.81 16.44
N VAL A 35 14.47 -11.30 15.26
CA VAL A 35 15.83 -11.40 14.74
C VAL A 35 16.60 -10.25 15.39
N VAL A 36 17.45 -10.57 16.35
CA VAL A 36 18.37 -9.60 16.95
C VAL A 36 19.48 -9.36 15.94
N SER A 37 19.30 -8.38 15.08
CA SER A 37 20.36 -7.87 14.22
C SER A 37 21.20 -6.88 15.01
N ALA A 38 22.53 -6.93 14.84
CA ALA A 38 23.44 -5.91 15.37
C ALA A 38 22.97 -4.50 14.95
N PRO A 39 23.22 -3.45 15.77
CA PRO A 39 22.78 -2.10 15.44
C PRO A 39 23.34 -1.71 14.07
N PRO A 40 22.49 -1.20 13.16
CA PRO A 40 22.96 -0.76 11.85
C PRO A 40 24.00 0.35 12.06
N GLN A 41 25.17 0.21 11.45
CA GLN A 41 26.25 1.20 11.52
C GLN A 41 25.90 2.52 10.82
N PHE A 42 24.73 2.57 10.17
CA PHE A 42 24.18 3.71 9.45
C PHE A 42 22.72 3.94 9.88
N SER A 43 22.50 4.45 11.09
CA SER A 43 21.17 4.90 11.52
C SER A 43 20.96 6.36 11.11
N SER A 44 19.96 6.58 10.25
CA SER A 44 19.44 7.92 9.96
C SER A 44 18.10 8.03 10.70
N PRO A 45 17.88 9.05 11.54
CA PRO A 45 16.59 9.25 12.21
C PRO A 45 15.41 9.27 11.22
N LEU A 46 15.64 9.84 10.03
CA LEU A 46 14.65 9.85 8.95
C LEU A 46 14.35 8.45 8.41
N ALA A 47 15.37 7.60 8.29
CA ALA A 47 15.18 6.22 7.87
C ALA A 47 14.45 5.40 8.95
N ASP A 48 14.72 5.67 10.23
CA ASP A 48 14.01 5.06 11.35
C ASP A 48 12.53 5.47 11.35
N ASP A 49 12.20 6.72 11.07
CA ASP A 49 10.81 7.21 10.97
C ASP A 49 10.05 6.52 9.82
N VAL A 50 10.69 6.38 8.65
CA VAL A 50 10.13 5.63 7.50
C VAL A 50 9.87 4.18 7.89
N LEU A 51 10.83 3.53 8.57
CA LEU A 51 10.71 2.15 9.03
C LEU A 51 9.57 1.99 10.04
N LEU A 52 9.52 2.82 11.07
CA LEU A 52 8.49 2.77 12.11
C LEU A 52 7.11 3.02 11.53
N ARG A 53 6.99 3.96 10.57
CA ARG A 53 5.74 4.18 9.84
C ARG A 53 5.32 2.94 9.06
N ALA A 54 6.23 2.28 8.36
CA ALA A 54 5.91 1.05 7.64
C ALA A 54 5.48 -0.09 8.58
N ILE A 55 6.15 -0.25 9.73
CA ILE A 55 5.79 -1.24 10.75
C ILE A 55 4.37 -0.99 11.28
N GLY A 56 3.99 0.26 11.51
CA GLY A 56 2.64 0.62 11.97
C GLY A 56 1.51 0.26 11.00
N LEU A 57 1.84 -0.02 9.73
CA LEU A 57 0.87 -0.40 8.69
C LEU A 57 0.79 -1.92 8.48
N VAL A 58 1.58 -2.71 9.22
CA VAL A 58 1.54 -4.18 9.14
C VAL A 58 0.14 -4.69 9.45
N GLY A 59 -0.39 -5.52 8.55
CA GLY A 59 -1.75 -6.04 8.63
C GLY A 59 -2.75 -5.30 7.73
N THR A 60 -2.38 -4.14 7.17
CA THR A 60 -3.18 -3.46 6.15
C THR A 60 -3.34 -4.37 4.91
N PRO A 61 -4.56 -4.60 4.39
CA PRO A 61 -4.77 -5.52 3.27
C PRO A 61 -4.04 -5.10 1.99
N TYR A 62 -3.53 -6.09 1.25
CA TYR A 62 -3.01 -5.85 -0.09
C TYR A 62 -4.16 -5.60 -1.07
N ARG A 63 -4.13 -4.50 -1.82
CA ARG A 63 -5.11 -4.14 -2.85
C ARG A 63 -4.40 -3.55 -4.05
N TRP A 64 -4.62 -4.14 -5.23
CA TRP A 64 -4.05 -3.63 -6.48
C TRP A 64 -4.52 -2.18 -6.73
N GLY A 65 -3.59 -1.27 -6.97
CA GLY A 65 -3.87 0.16 -7.11
C GLY A 65 -4.00 0.91 -5.78
N GLY A 66 -4.08 0.21 -4.64
CA GLY A 66 -4.27 0.79 -3.32
C GLY A 66 -3.07 1.60 -2.83
N ASN A 67 -3.36 2.72 -2.15
CA ASN A 67 -2.36 3.70 -1.73
C ASN A 67 -2.73 4.43 -0.42
N THR A 68 -3.67 3.90 0.36
CA THR A 68 -4.05 4.47 1.66
C THR A 68 -4.27 3.38 2.71
N PRO A 69 -4.17 3.68 4.03
CA PRO A 69 -4.45 2.70 5.07
C PRO A 69 -5.87 2.14 5.01
N ASP A 70 -6.86 2.99 4.74
CA ASP A 70 -8.28 2.60 4.74
C ASP A 70 -8.64 1.73 3.53
N SER A 71 -8.09 2.06 2.35
CA SER A 71 -8.35 1.29 1.12
C SER A 71 -7.48 0.06 0.98
N GLY A 72 -6.41 -0.07 1.75
CA GLY A 72 -5.34 -1.03 1.51
C GLY A 72 -4.24 -0.50 0.57
N PHE A 73 -3.14 -1.24 0.48
CA PHE A 73 -1.95 -0.87 -0.29
C PHE A 73 -1.59 -1.91 -1.35
N ASP A 74 -1.04 -1.48 -2.48
CA ASP A 74 -0.15 -2.33 -3.29
C ASP A 74 1.32 -2.10 -2.94
N CYS A 75 2.22 -2.82 -3.64
CA CYS A 75 3.65 -2.79 -3.35
C CYS A 75 4.24 -1.37 -3.41
N SER A 76 3.97 -0.61 -4.48
CA SER A 76 4.48 0.74 -4.63
C SER A 76 3.63 1.79 -3.90
N GLY A 77 2.35 1.53 -3.67
CA GLY A 77 1.45 2.39 -2.89
C GLY A 77 1.88 2.48 -1.44
N LEU A 78 2.30 1.36 -0.83
CA LEU A 78 2.88 1.37 0.51
C LEU A 78 4.17 2.20 0.54
N ILE A 79 5.10 1.93 -0.37
CA ILE A 79 6.40 2.63 -0.44
C ILE A 79 6.19 4.15 -0.59
N GLY A 80 5.36 4.56 -1.55
CA GLY A 80 5.07 5.98 -1.77
C GLY A 80 4.43 6.64 -0.56
N TYR A 81 3.48 5.98 0.10
CA TYR A 81 2.80 6.51 1.27
C TYR A 81 3.75 6.74 2.46
N VAL A 82 4.60 5.74 2.79
CA VAL A 82 5.49 5.84 3.95
C VAL A 82 6.60 6.88 3.76
N TYR A 83 7.17 6.97 2.55
CA TYR A 83 8.20 7.96 2.24
C TYR A 83 7.65 9.39 2.16
N HIS A 84 6.44 9.55 1.59
CA HIS A 84 5.79 10.86 1.56
C HIS A 84 5.49 11.35 2.98
N ASP A 85 4.92 10.49 3.82
CA ASP A 85 4.47 10.92 5.14
C ASP A 85 5.63 11.12 6.13
N ALA A 86 6.57 10.17 6.21
CA ALA A 86 7.67 10.26 7.16
C ALA A 86 8.80 11.21 6.70
N ALA A 87 8.98 11.39 5.39
CA ALA A 87 10.12 12.13 4.85
C ALA A 87 9.77 13.24 3.86
N GLY A 88 8.49 13.45 3.54
CA GLY A 88 8.08 14.43 2.53
C GLY A 88 8.53 14.08 1.10
N ILE A 89 8.99 12.84 0.88
CA ILE A 89 9.56 12.42 -0.41
C ILE A 89 8.45 11.86 -1.28
N THR A 90 8.24 12.49 -2.44
CA THR A 90 7.30 11.99 -3.45
C THR A 90 8.03 11.02 -4.39
N LEU A 91 7.59 9.77 -4.39
CA LEU A 91 8.12 8.73 -5.26
C LEU A 91 7.19 8.50 -6.47
N PRO A 92 7.73 8.00 -7.60
CA PRO A 92 6.93 7.53 -8.72
C PRO A 92 5.91 6.47 -8.30
N ARG A 93 4.79 6.36 -9.03
CA ARG A 93 3.69 5.47 -8.63
C ARG A 93 4.04 3.99 -8.79
N SER A 94 4.92 3.64 -9.73
CA SER A 94 5.24 2.23 -10.02
C SER A 94 6.65 1.85 -9.56
N THR A 95 6.80 0.59 -9.13
CA THR A 95 8.12 0.03 -8.81
C THR A 95 9.06 0.03 -10.02
N ARG A 96 8.52 -0.09 -11.24
CA ARG A 96 9.27 0.02 -12.50
C ARG A 96 9.90 1.41 -12.68
N GLU A 97 9.24 2.47 -12.26
CA GLU A 97 9.84 3.80 -12.29
C GLU A 97 10.82 4.00 -11.12
N MET A 98 10.46 3.52 -9.93
CA MET A 98 11.33 3.61 -8.75
C MET A 98 12.71 2.96 -8.97
N ILE A 99 12.77 1.78 -9.61
CA ILE A 99 14.04 1.09 -9.87
C ILE A 99 14.95 1.84 -10.86
N THR A 100 14.42 2.82 -11.59
CA THR A 100 15.21 3.66 -12.50
C THR A 100 15.71 4.95 -11.84
N LEU A 101 15.29 5.23 -10.60
CA LEU A 101 15.82 6.35 -9.83
C LEU A 101 17.30 6.12 -9.56
N ARG A 102 18.12 7.14 -9.79
CA ARG A 102 19.56 7.09 -9.49
C ARG A 102 19.77 7.36 -8.02
N GLY A 103 20.40 6.42 -7.33
CA GLY A 103 20.92 6.57 -5.98
C GLY A 103 22.37 6.08 -5.92
N PRO A 104 23.05 6.26 -4.78
CA PRO A 104 24.34 5.61 -4.54
C PRO A 104 24.20 4.08 -4.65
N ASP A 105 25.15 3.44 -5.32
CA ASP A 105 25.24 1.98 -5.30
C ASP A 105 25.58 1.52 -3.88
N ILE A 106 24.77 0.60 -3.36
CA ILE A 106 24.99 -0.01 -2.05
C ILE A 106 25.56 -1.40 -2.30
N ASP A 107 26.85 -1.57 -2.03
CA ASP A 107 27.50 -2.89 -2.10
C ASP A 107 26.83 -3.86 -1.11
N ARG A 108 26.73 -5.12 -1.53
CA ARG A 108 25.95 -6.16 -0.86
C ARG A 108 26.68 -6.80 0.32
#